data_AF-A0A257AXJ2-F1
#
_entry.id   AF-A0A257AXJ2-F1
#
_cell.length_a   1.000
_cell.length_b   1.000
_cell.length_c   1.000
_cell.angle_alpha   90.00
_cell.angle_beta   90.00
_cell.angle_gamma   90.00
#
_symmetry.space_group_name_H-M   'P 1'
#
loop_
_entity.id
_entity.type
_entity.pdbx_description
1 polymer ?
#
loop_
_entity_poly.entity_id
_entity_poly.type
_entity_poly.pdbx_seq_one_letter_code
_entity_poly.pdbx_strand_id
1 'polypeptide(L)'
;ANAAGKQQCRGIALNAAGIGQAVSVLHRGHVYGFGVSALNADALVYLSDTAGALADAAGALNVRVGRVVALADSAGSKILFIDVSWLTNWS
;
A
#
# COMPACT_ATOMS: atom_id res chain seq x y z
N ALA A 1 6.23 3.43 20.11
CA ALA A 1 5.02 2.73 19.64
C ALA A 1 5.24 1.22 19.80
N ASN A 2 4.34 0.52 20.51
CA ASN A 2 4.40 -0.95 20.64
C ASN A 2 4.23 -1.62 19.27
N ALA A 3 4.66 -2.90 19.17
CA ALA A 3 4.63 -3.68 17.93
C ALA A 3 3.27 -3.57 17.20
N ALA A 4 2.16 -3.68 17.91
CA ALA A 4 0.79 -3.55 17.35
C ALA A 4 0.51 -2.21 16.65
N GLY A 5 1.14 -1.11 17.08
CA GLY A 5 0.99 0.20 16.43
C GLY A 5 1.69 0.27 15.08
N LYS A 6 2.73 -0.55 14.85
CA LYS A 6 3.43 -0.63 13.56
C LYS A 6 2.62 -1.42 12.52
N GLN A 7 1.65 -2.22 12.95
CA GLN A 7 0.87 -3.11 12.10
C GLN A 7 -0.38 -2.43 11.52
N GLN A 8 -0.64 -1.17 11.89
CA GLN A 8 -1.84 -0.46 11.43
C GLN A 8 -1.56 0.25 10.11
N CYS A 9 -2.04 -0.31 9.00
CA CYS A 9 -2.15 0.43 7.75
C CYS A 9 -3.46 1.23 7.77
N ARG A 10 -3.36 2.56 7.67
CA ARG A 10 -4.50 3.47 7.61
C ARG A 10 -4.63 4.21 6.29
N GLY A 11 -3.67 4.05 5.39
CA GLY A 11 -3.72 4.62 4.04
C GLY A 11 -2.33 4.97 3.52
N ILE A 12 -2.28 5.47 2.29
CA ILE A 12 -1.04 5.82 1.60
C ILE A 12 -0.93 7.34 1.48
N ALA A 13 0.12 7.92 2.04
CA ALA A 13 0.44 9.33 1.82
C ALA A 13 0.84 9.54 0.36
N LEU A 14 0.17 10.45 -0.34
CA LEU A 14 0.43 10.70 -1.76
C LEU A 14 1.66 11.58 -2.00
N ASN A 15 2.08 12.34 -0.98
CA ASN A 15 3.21 13.27 -1.05
C ASN A 15 4.00 13.22 0.26
N ALA A 16 5.28 13.56 0.19
CA ALA A 16 6.07 13.84 1.38
C ALA A 16 5.54 15.10 2.08
N ALA A 17 5.55 15.09 3.41
CA ALA A 17 5.15 16.23 4.21
C ALA A 17 6.20 16.48 5.31
N GLY A 18 6.41 17.75 5.64
CA GLY A 18 7.23 18.14 6.79
C GLY A 18 6.54 17.84 8.12
N ILE A 19 7.30 17.94 9.21
CA ILE A 19 6.75 17.77 10.57
C ILE A 19 5.65 18.82 10.81
N GLY A 20 4.49 18.37 11.28
CA GLY A 20 3.33 19.22 11.58
C GLY A 20 2.52 19.68 10.36
N GLN A 21 2.89 19.26 9.15
CA GLN A 21 2.13 19.56 7.93
C GLN A 21 1.02 18.53 7.72
N ALA A 22 -0.13 18.99 7.22
CA ALA A 22 -1.19 18.10 6.78
C ALA A 22 -0.77 17.37 5.50
N VAL A 23 -1.10 16.09 5.41
CA VAL A 23 -0.84 15.26 4.21
C VAL A 23 -2.14 14.61 3.75
N SER A 24 -2.36 14.61 2.45
CA SER A 24 -3.47 13.86 1.85
C SER A 24 -3.14 12.37 1.82
N VAL A 25 -4.06 11.56 2.34
CA VAL A 25 -3.92 10.11 2.44
C VAL A 25 -4.97 9.45 1.55
N LEU A 26 -4.53 8.52 0.72
CA LEU A 26 -5.40 7.67 -0.09
C LEU A 26 -5.86 6.46 0.74
N HIS A 27 -7.17 6.33 0.92
CA HIS A 27 -7.78 5.16 1.56
C HIS A 27 -8.20 4.09 0.55
N ARG A 28 -8.68 4.51 -0.61
CA ARG A 28 -9.12 3.58 -1.66
C ARG A 28 -8.94 4.20 -3.03
N GLY A 29 -8.37 3.45 -3.96
CA GLY A 29 -8.23 3.88 -5.35
C GLY A 29 -6.92 3.44 -5.99
N HIS A 30 -6.76 3.87 -7.24
CA HIS A 30 -5.56 3.60 -8.02
C HIS A 30 -4.44 4.58 -7.67
N VAL A 31 -3.23 4.07 -7.50
CA VAL A 31 -2.03 4.88 -7.27
C VAL A 31 -0.90 4.45 -8.18
N TYR A 32 -0.23 5.45 -8.75
CA TYR A 32 0.96 5.28 -9.58
C TYR A 32 2.22 5.58 -8.76
N GLY A 33 3.39 5.12 -9.22
CA GLY A 33 4.69 5.43 -8.61
C GLY A 33 5.31 4.30 -7.78
N PHE A 34 4.68 3.13 -7.74
CA PHE A 34 5.27 1.92 -7.16
C PHE A 34 5.89 1.03 -8.24
N GLY A 35 7.04 0.44 -7.94
CA GLY A 35 7.74 -0.50 -8.84
C GLY A 35 7.05 -1.87 -8.93
N VAL A 36 5.84 -1.91 -9.50
CA VAL A 36 5.03 -3.15 -9.63
C VAL A 36 5.17 -3.84 -10.98
N SER A 37 6.08 -3.36 -11.84
CA SER A 37 6.28 -3.91 -13.19
C SER A 37 6.69 -5.39 -13.19
N ALA A 38 7.50 -5.79 -12.22
CA ALA A 38 7.96 -7.16 -12.01
C ALA A 38 6.91 -8.08 -11.37
N LEU A 39 5.82 -7.53 -10.83
CA LEU A 39 4.76 -8.31 -10.18
C LEU A 39 3.71 -8.78 -11.18
N ASN A 40 3.06 -9.91 -10.88
CA ASN A 40 1.93 -10.38 -11.68
C ASN A 40 0.71 -9.48 -11.50
N ALA A 41 -0.12 -9.37 -12.54
CA ALA A 41 -1.46 -8.80 -12.37
C ALA A 41 -2.23 -9.66 -11.36
N ASP A 42 -3.06 -9.01 -10.54
CA ASP A 42 -3.80 -9.61 -9.42
C ASP A 42 -2.94 -9.98 -8.18
N ALA A 43 -1.62 -9.76 -8.21
CA ALA A 43 -0.76 -10.00 -7.05
C ALA A 43 -1.17 -9.12 -5.85
N LEU A 44 -1.26 -9.72 -4.67
CA LEU A 44 -1.55 -9.01 -3.43
C LEU A 44 -0.30 -8.26 -2.93
N VAL A 45 -0.54 -7.09 -2.37
CA VAL A 45 0.50 -6.24 -1.77
C VAL A 45 0.22 -6.07 -0.28
N TYR A 46 1.29 -6.17 0.51
CA TYR A 46 1.25 -6.24 1.97
C TYR A 46 2.00 -5.05 2.59
N LEU A 47 1.69 -4.75 3.86
CA LEU A 47 2.47 -3.82 4.67
C LEU A 47 3.85 -4.44 4.94
N SER A 48 4.92 -3.69 4.65
CA SER A 48 6.28 -4.13 4.94
C SER A 48 6.64 -3.91 6.41
N ASP A 49 7.52 -4.77 6.95
CA ASP A 49 8.20 -4.54 8.22
C ASP A 49 9.14 -3.31 8.16
N THR A 50 9.52 -2.88 6.95
CA THR A 50 10.26 -1.64 6.72
C THR A 50 9.30 -0.46 6.68
N ALA A 51 9.53 0.52 7.57
CA ALA A 51 8.68 1.70 7.66
C ALA A 51 8.60 2.46 6.32
N GLY A 52 7.36 2.73 5.88
CA GLY A 52 7.09 3.47 4.63
C GLY A 52 7.20 2.64 3.36
N ALA A 53 7.44 1.32 3.45
CA ALA A 53 7.52 0.44 2.30
C ALA A 53 6.32 -0.53 2.21
N LEU A 54 6.11 -1.06 1.00
CA LEU A 54 5.17 -2.14 0.71
C LEU A 54 5.95 -3.41 0.36
N ALA A 55 5.35 -4.57 0.61
CA ALA A 55 5.91 -5.87 0.32
C ALA A 55 5.06 -6.63 -0.71
N ASP A 56 5.72 -7.42 -1.55
CA ASP A 56 5.12 -8.29 -2.57
C ASP A 56 4.80 -9.71 -2.05
N ALA A 57 5.22 -10.00 -0.83
CA ALA A 57 4.90 -11.20 -0.09
C ALA A 57 4.43 -10.84 1.32
N ALA A 58 3.64 -11.74 1.91
CA ALA A 58 3.33 -11.65 3.32
C ALA A 58 4.62 -11.83 4.14
N GLY A 59 4.92 -10.86 5.00
CA GLY A 59 6.01 -10.97 5.98
C GLY A 59 5.52 -11.62 7.28
N ALA A 60 6.07 -11.20 8.41
CA ALA A 60 5.49 -11.52 9.72
C ALA A 60 4.08 -10.94 9.88
N LEU A 61 3.74 -9.93 9.06
CA LEU A 61 2.48 -9.22 9.04
C LEU A 61 1.66 -9.56 7.79
N ASN A 62 0.52 -10.21 8.00
CA ASN A 62 -0.46 -10.55 6.95
C ASN A 62 -1.41 -9.38 6.63
N VAL A 63 -0.93 -8.14 6.76
CA VAL A 63 -1.75 -6.94 6.54
C VAL A 63 -1.78 -6.63 5.05
N ARG A 64 -2.90 -6.96 4.41
CA ARG A 64 -3.14 -6.67 2.98
C ARG A 64 -3.48 -5.19 2.81
N VAL A 65 -2.78 -4.52 1.90
CA VAL A 65 -2.92 -3.08 1.64
C VAL A 65 -3.54 -2.81 0.27
N GLY A 66 -3.38 -3.73 -0.67
CA GLY A 66 -3.89 -3.56 -2.02
C GLY A 66 -3.56 -4.72 -2.95
N ARG A 67 -3.72 -4.45 -4.25
CA ARG A 67 -3.53 -5.43 -5.32
C ARG A 67 -3.03 -4.77 -6.60
N VAL A 68 -2.18 -5.47 -7.34
CA VAL A 68 -1.72 -5.03 -8.66
C VAL A 68 -2.84 -5.16 -9.68
N VAL A 69 -3.16 -4.06 -10.35
CA VAL A 69 -4.16 -3.99 -11.43
C VAL A 69 -3.44 -3.65 -12.73
N ALA A 70 -3.73 -4.41 -13.78
CA ALA A 70 -3.30 -4.08 -15.13
C ALA A 70 -4.29 -3.09 -15.75
N LEU A 71 -3.79 -1.98 -16.27
CA LEU A 71 -4.57 -1.04 -17.05
C LEU A 71 -4.82 -1.59 -18.45
N ALA A 72 -5.98 -1.25 -19.01
CA ALA A 72 -6.34 -1.55 -20.40
C ALA A 72 -5.72 -0.54 -21.38
N ASP A 73 -4.47 -0.12 -21.14
CA ASP A 73 -3.72 0.68 -22.10
C ASP A 73 -2.95 -0.23 -23.09
N SER A 74 -2.45 0.34 -24.18
CA SER A 74 -1.71 -0.42 -25.19
C SER A 74 -0.38 -0.99 -24.66
N ALA A 75 0.11 -0.51 -23.51
CA ALA A 75 1.35 -0.95 -22.88
C ALA A 75 1.14 -2.04 -21.82
N GLY A 76 -0.11 -2.31 -21.42
CA GLY A 76 -0.44 -3.20 -20.31
C GLY A 76 0.14 -2.72 -18.98
N SER A 77 0.16 -1.40 -18.74
CA SER A 77 0.78 -0.80 -17.57
C SER A 77 0.19 -1.36 -16.28
N LYS A 78 1.07 -1.75 -15.36
CA LYS A 78 0.67 -2.26 -14.05
C LYS A 78 0.70 -1.15 -13.03
N ILE A 79 -0.36 -1.05 -12.25
CA ILE A 79 -0.53 -0.06 -11.18
C ILE A 79 -1.03 -0.73 -9.92
N LEU A 80 -1.04 0.02 -8.81
CA LEU A 80 -1.52 -0.50 -7.53
C LEU A 80 -2.92 0.04 -7.24
N PHE A 81 -3.84 -0.85 -6.94
CA PHE A 81 -5.12 -0.49 -6.34
C PHE A 81 -5.05 -0.68 -4.83
N ILE A 82 -5.27 0.40 -4.10
CA ILE A 82 -5.26 0.44 -2.64
C ILE A 82 -6.69 0.27 -2.13
N ASP A 83 -6.84 -0.54 -1.09
CA ASP A 83 -8.07 -0.60 -0.29
C ASP A 83 -7.70 -0.93 1.15
N VAL A 84 -7.68 0.09 2.00
CA VAL A 84 -7.31 -0.07 3.42
C VAL A 84 -8.54 -0.12 4.31
N SER A 85 -8.57 -1.08 5.22
CA SER A 85 -9.58 -1.11 6.27
C SER A 85 -9.21 -0.15 7.39
N TRP A 86 -9.87 1.01 7.42
CA TRP A 86 -9.66 2.05 8.43
C TRP A 86 -10.02 1.61 9.85
N LEU A 87 -11.03 0.75 9.99
CA LEU A 87 -11.57 0.32 11.29
C LEU A 87 -10.97 -0.98 11.80
N THR A 88 -10.36 -1.80 10.93
CA THR A 88 -9.75 -3.06 11.35
C THR A 88 -8.51 -2.78 12.18
N ASN A 89 -8.46 -3.34 13.39
CA ASN A 89 -7.26 -3.36 14.19
C ASN A 89 -6.49 -4.65 13.87
N TRP A 90 -5.33 -4.50 13.23
CA TRP A 90 -4.47 -5.63 12.88
C TRP A 90 -3.67 -6.08 14.11
N SER A 91 -3.54 -7.39 14.33
CA SER A 91 -2.82 -8.01 15.44
C SER A 91 -1.97 -9.18 14.98
#